data_AF-A0A3B9RXA1-F1
#
_entry.id   AF-A0A3B9RXA1-F1
#
_cell.length_a   1.000
_cell.length_b   1.000
_cell.length_c   1.000
_cell.angle_alpha   90.00
_cell.angle_beta   90.00
_cell.angle_gamma   90.00
#
_symmetry.space_group_name_H-M   'P 1'
#
loop_
_entity.id
_entity.type
_entity.pdbx_description
1 polymer ?
#
loop_
_entity_poly.entity_id
_entity_poly.type
_entity_poly.pdbx_seq_one_letter_code
_entity_poly.pdbx_strand_id
1 'polypeptide(L)'
;MSKISKIQISAGIFWLEVPEAELYVLCGCPADSVKHLMKAGKINIFDREVGSLEPGSASFHHPHGPVTSETGPNAILLSDLSVQNGDFANLAEFPVLQMLYRQGMILPDHPNNTGAKPLLIGQRNVVNAQMEYIYRGNYGLTSLEEILETGISQDIAEEMM
;
A
#
# COMPACT_ATOMS: atom_id res chain seq x y z
N MET A 1 17.63 -5.31 -23.22
CA MET A 1 17.44 -6.49 -22.37
C MET A 1 16.76 -5.99 -21.11
N SER A 2 15.50 -6.35 -20.92
CA SER A 2 14.79 -6.04 -19.68
C SER A 2 15.52 -6.72 -18.54
N LYS A 3 16.11 -5.93 -17.64
CA LYS A 3 16.79 -6.48 -16.47
C LYS A 3 15.75 -6.63 -15.38
N ILE A 4 15.15 -7.81 -15.32
CA ILE A 4 14.44 -8.26 -14.12
C ILE A 4 15.50 -8.46 -13.04
N SER A 5 15.30 -7.82 -11.88
CA SER A 5 16.22 -7.89 -10.75
C SER A 5 15.47 -8.33 -9.50
N LYS A 6 16.05 -9.29 -8.77
CA LYS A 6 15.56 -9.79 -7.49
C LYS A 6 16.62 -9.53 -6.43
N ILE A 7 16.25 -8.82 -5.37
CA ILE A 7 17.14 -8.43 -4.27
C ILE A 7 16.53 -8.92 -2.97
N GLN A 8 17.33 -9.56 -2.12
CA GLN A 8 16.88 -9.88 -0.77
C GLN A 8 17.01 -8.64 0.13
N ILE A 9 15.92 -8.26 0.81
CA ILE A 9 15.85 -7.09 1.68
C ILE A 9 16.05 -7.49 3.14
N SER A 10 15.39 -8.56 3.56
CA SER A 10 15.47 -9.13 4.91
C SER A 10 15.14 -10.62 4.86
N ALA A 11 15.10 -11.29 6.01
CA ALA A 11 14.54 -12.63 6.10
C ALA A 11 13.06 -12.60 5.69
N GLY A 12 12.69 -13.40 4.67
CA GLY A 12 11.32 -13.47 4.17
C GLY A 12 10.85 -12.27 3.33
N ILE A 13 11.72 -11.29 3.06
CA ILE A 13 11.38 -10.10 2.25
C ILE A 13 12.33 -10.02 1.05
N PHE A 14 11.74 -10.03 -0.16
CA PHE A 14 12.46 -9.78 -1.40
C PHE A 14 11.84 -8.60 -2.14
N TRP A 15 12.69 -7.92 -2.89
CA TRP A 15 12.32 -6.87 -3.82
C TRP A 15 12.51 -7.40 -5.24
N LEU A 16 11.48 -7.29 -6.07
CA LEU A 16 11.55 -7.60 -7.49
C LEU A 16 11.29 -6.32 -8.28
N GLU A 17 12.16 -5.98 -9.22
CA GLU A 17 11.98 -4.82 -10.10
C GLU A 17 12.02 -5.23 -11.56
N VAL A 18 11.06 -4.72 -12.33
CA VAL A 18 10.98 -4.81 -13.79
C VAL A 18 10.75 -3.39 -14.32
N PRO A 19 11.82 -2.56 -14.43
CA PRO A 19 11.68 -1.14 -14.75
C PRO A 19 10.97 -0.87 -16.08
N GLU A 20 11.20 -1.71 -17.10
CA GLU A 20 10.55 -1.57 -18.42
C GLU A 20 9.02 -1.75 -18.37
N ALA A 21 8.50 -2.42 -17.34
CA ALA A 21 7.07 -2.59 -17.11
C ALA A 21 6.56 -1.70 -15.97
N GLU A 22 7.40 -0.79 -15.46
CA GLU A 22 7.14 0.03 -14.27
C GLU A 22 6.65 -0.80 -13.07
N LEU A 23 7.10 -2.04 -12.93
CA LEU A 23 6.63 -2.97 -11.91
C LEU A 23 7.68 -3.15 -10.81
N TYR A 24 7.28 -2.86 -9.58
CA TYR A 24 8.13 -2.92 -8.39
C TYR A 24 7.39 -3.68 -7.30
N VAL A 25 7.82 -4.91 -7.03
CA VAL A 25 7.09 -5.86 -6.19
C VAL A 25 7.79 -6.06 -4.85
N LEU A 26 7.04 -5.84 -3.77
CA LEU A 26 7.36 -6.33 -2.44
C LEU A 26 6.94 -7.80 -2.35
N CYS A 27 7.89 -8.72 -2.31
CA CYS A 27 7.62 -10.15 -2.13
C CYS A 27 7.79 -10.52 -0.65
N GLY A 28 6.69 -10.93 -0.02
CA GLY A 28 6.61 -11.11 1.43
C GLY A 28 6.37 -9.78 2.13
N CYS A 29 5.38 -9.75 3.02
CA CYS A 29 4.95 -8.53 3.68
C CYS A 29 4.76 -8.73 5.20
N PRO A 30 5.79 -9.18 5.94
CA PRO A 30 5.72 -9.23 7.39
C PRO A 30 5.66 -7.81 7.98
N ALA A 31 5.51 -7.74 9.31
CA ALA A 31 5.62 -6.48 10.04
C ALA A 31 6.90 -5.70 9.66
N ASP A 32 6.83 -4.37 9.71
CA ASP A 32 7.95 -3.47 9.43
C ASP A 32 8.57 -3.55 8.01
N SER A 33 7.90 -4.19 7.05
CA SER A 33 8.37 -4.28 5.65
C SER A 33 8.73 -2.92 5.04
N VAL A 34 7.96 -1.86 5.34
CA VAL A 34 8.26 -0.48 4.91
C VAL A 34 9.60 0.00 5.46
N LYS A 35 9.86 -0.21 6.76
CA LYS A 35 11.13 0.20 7.39
C LYS A 35 12.32 -0.55 6.80
N HIS A 36 12.15 -1.84 6.51
CA HIS A 36 13.17 -2.64 5.85
C HIS A 36 13.47 -2.12 4.43
N LEU A 37 12.45 -1.78 3.65
CA LEU A 37 12.63 -1.18 2.32
C LEU A 37 13.30 0.20 2.37
N MET A 38 12.95 1.04 3.34
CA MET A 38 13.62 2.34 3.57
C MET A 38 15.10 2.14 3.89
N LYS A 39 15.43 1.24 4.83
CA LYS A 39 16.82 0.93 5.18
C LYS A 39 17.63 0.38 4.00
N ALA A 40 16.97 -0.35 3.10
CA ALA A 40 17.58 -0.89 1.89
C ALA A 40 17.62 0.11 0.70
N GLY A 41 17.13 1.34 0.89
CA GLY A 41 17.08 2.37 -0.16
C GLY A 41 16.10 2.05 -1.30
N LYS A 42 15.09 1.22 -1.06
CA LYS A 42 14.00 0.93 -2.01
C LYS A 42 12.79 1.84 -1.82
N ILE A 43 12.68 2.47 -0.66
CA ILE A 43 11.81 3.61 -0.40
C ILE A 43 12.71 4.79 -0.04
N ASN A 44 12.67 5.82 -0.88
CA ASN A 44 13.38 7.08 -0.71
C ASN A 44 12.43 8.25 -0.93
N ILE A 45 12.62 9.31 -0.15
CA ILE A 45 11.92 10.58 -0.31
C ILE A 45 12.56 11.37 -1.45
N PHE A 46 11.76 12.01 -2.29
CA PHE A 46 12.20 12.92 -3.34
C PHE A 46 11.17 14.03 -3.55
N ASP A 47 11.62 15.19 -4.01
CA ASP A 47 10.75 16.29 -4.38
C ASP A 47 10.48 16.29 -5.89
N ARG A 48 9.23 16.52 -6.30
CA ARG A 48 8.84 16.71 -7.70
C ARG A 48 8.43 18.15 -7.97
N GLU A 49 9.05 18.74 -8.98
CA GLU A 49 8.57 19.99 -9.57
C GLU A 49 7.33 19.72 -10.41
N VAL A 50 6.29 20.52 -10.17
CA VAL A 50 4.94 20.27 -10.70
C VAL A 50 4.69 20.97 -12.05
N GLY A 51 5.62 21.84 -12.48
CA GLY A 51 5.47 22.71 -13.65
C GLY A 51 5.84 22.12 -15.02
N SER A 52 6.15 20.82 -15.13
CA SER A 52 6.70 20.20 -16.35
C SER A 52 5.90 19.02 -16.90
N LEU A 53 4.62 18.89 -16.52
CA LEU A 53 3.71 17.93 -17.15
C LEU A 53 3.01 18.58 -18.35
N GLU A 54 2.95 17.83 -19.45
CA GLU A 54 2.60 18.26 -20.81
C GLU A 54 1.29 19.07 -20.96
N PRO A 55 1.15 19.86 -22.05
CA PRO A 55 -0.06 20.65 -22.30
C PRO A 55 -1.27 19.71 -22.49
N GLY A 56 -2.16 19.66 -21.49
CA GLY A 56 -3.36 18.82 -21.51
C GLY A 56 -3.78 18.31 -20.13
N SER A 57 -2.86 18.21 -19.17
CA SER A 57 -3.22 18.13 -17.75
C SER A 57 -3.54 19.54 -17.26
N ALA A 58 -4.66 19.71 -16.55
CA ALA A 58 -4.89 20.94 -15.77
C ALA A 58 -3.61 21.24 -15.00
N SER A 59 -3.03 22.41 -15.24
CA SER A 59 -1.72 22.81 -14.71
C SER A 59 -1.75 22.67 -13.18
N PHE A 60 -1.23 21.57 -12.65
CA PHE A 60 -1.17 21.35 -11.22
C PHE A 60 -0.11 22.29 -10.68
N HIS A 61 -0.54 23.42 -10.14
CA HIS A 61 0.31 24.29 -9.34
C HIS A 61 -0.01 23.99 -7.90
N HIS A 62 0.82 23.19 -7.23
CA HIS A 62 0.66 23.02 -5.80
C HIS A 62 0.91 24.38 -5.12
N PRO A 63 -0.05 24.93 -4.36
CA PRO A 63 0.00 26.31 -3.87
C PRO A 63 1.18 26.62 -2.95
N HIS A 64 1.95 25.60 -2.54
CA HIS A 64 3.07 25.71 -1.61
C HIS A 64 4.43 25.23 -2.16
N GLY A 65 4.59 25.03 -3.47
CA GLY A 65 5.88 24.62 -4.07
C GLY A 65 5.93 23.15 -4.52
N PRO A 66 7.12 22.50 -4.59
CA PRO A 66 7.25 21.12 -5.04
C PRO A 66 6.52 20.15 -4.13
N VAL A 67 6.10 19.01 -4.68
CA VAL A 67 5.43 17.96 -3.90
C VAL A 67 6.45 16.91 -3.49
N THR A 68 6.59 16.70 -2.18
CA THR A 68 7.39 15.63 -1.61
C THR A 68 6.67 14.29 -1.75
N SER A 69 7.36 13.30 -2.32
CA SER A 69 6.84 11.95 -2.56
C SER A 69 7.86 10.90 -2.16
N GLU A 70 7.42 9.66 -2.03
CA GLU A 70 8.28 8.50 -1.80
C GLU A 70 8.31 7.58 -3.03
N THR A 71 9.45 6.95 -3.26
CA THR A 71 9.55 5.75 -4.11
C THR A 71 9.05 4.54 -3.34
N GLY A 72 8.79 3.43 -4.02
CA GLY A 72 8.41 2.20 -3.33
C GLY A 72 7.82 1.16 -4.26
N PRO A 73 7.27 0.07 -3.68
CA PRO A 73 6.58 -0.94 -4.46
C PRO A 73 5.28 -0.38 -5.02
N ASN A 74 4.77 -0.95 -6.11
CA ASN A 74 3.39 -0.76 -6.58
C ASN A 74 2.60 -2.08 -6.63
N ALA A 75 3.25 -3.18 -6.28
CA ALA A 75 2.63 -4.48 -6.10
C ALA A 75 3.18 -5.19 -4.86
N ILE A 76 2.37 -6.04 -4.26
CA ILE A 76 2.74 -6.90 -3.13
C ILE A 76 2.43 -8.35 -3.52
N LEU A 77 3.45 -9.20 -3.50
CA LEU A 77 3.28 -10.65 -3.59
C LEU A 77 3.20 -11.21 -2.17
N LEU A 78 2.00 -11.64 -1.80
CA LEU A 78 1.66 -12.16 -0.48
C LEU A 78 2.21 -13.58 -0.29
N SER A 79 2.53 -13.90 0.96
CA SER A 79 2.80 -15.28 1.37
C SER A 79 1.54 -16.12 1.27
N ASP A 80 1.65 -17.33 0.74
CA ASP A 80 0.55 -18.31 0.72
C ASP A 80 0.16 -18.80 2.12
N LEU A 81 1.12 -18.76 3.05
CA LEU A 81 0.88 -19.08 4.47
C LEU A 81 0.39 -17.83 5.20
N SER A 82 -0.57 -17.99 6.10
CA SER A 82 -1.07 -16.88 6.95
C SER A 82 -0.12 -16.56 8.12
N VAL A 83 0.58 -17.58 8.65
CA VAL A 83 1.48 -17.47 9.80
C VAL A 83 2.78 -18.20 9.47
N GLN A 84 3.92 -17.61 9.83
CA GLN A 84 5.24 -18.21 9.72
C GLN A 84 6.04 -17.90 10.98
N ASN A 85 6.68 -18.92 11.57
CA ASN A 85 7.48 -18.79 12.79
C ASN A 85 6.77 -18.11 13.98
N GLY A 86 5.44 -18.21 14.04
CA GLY A 86 4.63 -17.60 15.11
C GLY A 86 4.13 -16.19 14.81
N ASP A 87 4.54 -15.58 13.69
CA ASP A 87 4.13 -14.23 13.29
C ASP A 87 3.21 -14.25 12.06
N PHE A 88 2.40 -13.21 11.90
CA PHE A 88 1.61 -13.00 10.68
C PHE A 88 2.52 -12.81 9.48
N ALA A 89 2.30 -13.60 8.43
CA ALA A 89 3.13 -13.56 7.24
C ALA A 89 2.78 -12.38 6.31
N ASN A 90 1.56 -11.86 6.41
CA ASN A 90 1.03 -10.79 5.57
C ASN A 90 0.36 -9.70 6.42
N LEU A 91 0.98 -8.51 6.43
CA LEU A 91 0.47 -7.27 7.01
C LEU A 91 0.58 -6.16 5.96
N ALA A 92 -0.26 -6.25 4.92
CA ALA A 92 -0.16 -5.41 3.74
C ALA A 92 -0.64 -3.95 3.93
N GLU A 93 -1.32 -3.65 5.03
CA GLU A 93 -1.89 -2.31 5.28
C GLU A 93 -0.84 -1.20 5.20
N PHE A 94 0.33 -1.36 5.83
CA PHE A 94 1.32 -0.30 5.90
C PHE A 94 1.97 -0.03 4.53
N PRO A 95 2.40 -1.04 3.76
CA PRO A 95 2.85 -0.80 2.39
C PRO A 95 1.75 -0.24 1.49
N VAL A 96 0.49 -0.68 1.62
CA VAL A 96 -0.63 -0.12 0.85
C VAL A 96 -0.83 1.36 1.20
N LEU A 97 -0.84 1.74 2.47
CA LEU A 97 -0.95 3.14 2.89
C LEU A 97 0.25 3.97 2.41
N GLN A 98 1.45 3.40 2.43
CA GLN A 98 2.64 4.05 1.87
C GLN A 98 2.46 4.32 0.36
N MET A 99 1.97 3.36 -0.41
CA MET A 99 1.64 3.56 -1.83
C MET A 99 0.58 4.64 -2.05
N LEU A 100 -0.53 4.56 -1.32
CA LEU A 100 -1.65 5.47 -1.50
C LEU A 100 -1.27 6.92 -1.12
N TYR A 101 -0.66 7.11 0.05
CA TYR A 101 -0.46 8.45 0.64
C TYR A 101 0.96 9.01 0.48
N ARG A 102 2.00 8.18 0.58
CA ARG A 102 3.39 8.67 0.52
C ARG A 102 3.92 8.70 -0.90
N GLN A 103 3.58 7.70 -1.72
CA GLN A 103 3.81 7.77 -3.16
C GLN A 103 2.73 8.60 -3.86
N GLY A 104 1.60 8.86 -3.20
CA GLY A 104 0.55 9.77 -3.67
C GLY A 104 -0.36 9.20 -4.75
N MET A 105 -0.58 7.88 -4.77
CA MET A 105 -1.45 7.22 -5.75
C MET A 105 -2.94 7.56 -5.59
N ILE A 106 -3.39 8.00 -4.41
CA ILE A 106 -4.80 8.38 -4.16
C ILE A 106 -5.00 9.89 -3.96
N LEU A 107 -3.91 10.66 -3.87
CA LEU A 107 -3.99 12.07 -3.57
C LEU A 107 -4.55 12.84 -4.78
N PRO A 108 -5.64 13.62 -4.63
CA PRO A 108 -6.18 14.41 -5.73
C PRO A 108 -5.12 15.29 -6.36
N ASP A 109 -5.15 15.37 -7.69
CA ASP A 109 -4.23 16.16 -8.51
C ASP A 109 -2.73 15.84 -8.36
N HIS A 110 -2.37 14.80 -7.60
CA HIS A 110 -0.99 14.38 -7.43
C HIS A 110 -0.43 13.74 -8.71
N PRO A 111 0.84 14.01 -9.12
CA PRO A 111 1.42 13.45 -10.34
C PRO A 111 1.44 11.91 -10.44
N ASN A 112 1.45 11.22 -9.30
CA ASN A 112 1.41 9.75 -9.24
C ASN A 112 -0.02 9.18 -9.11
N ASN A 113 -1.04 10.03 -9.03
CA ASN A 113 -2.43 9.60 -9.08
C ASN A 113 -2.86 9.46 -10.55
N THR A 114 -2.47 8.33 -11.16
CA THR A 114 -2.78 7.99 -12.56
C THR A 114 -4.08 7.19 -12.71
N GLY A 115 -4.83 7.01 -11.61
CA GLY A 115 -5.95 6.06 -11.52
C GLY A 115 -5.54 4.60 -11.30
N ALA A 116 -4.24 4.29 -11.35
CA ALA A 116 -3.71 2.99 -10.95
C ALA A 116 -3.87 2.77 -9.43
N LYS A 117 -4.08 1.51 -9.03
CA LYS A 117 -4.22 1.12 -7.63
C LYS A 117 -3.10 0.16 -7.22
N PRO A 118 -2.72 0.13 -5.92
CA PRO A 118 -1.86 -0.91 -5.37
C PRO A 118 -2.33 -2.32 -5.78
N LEU A 119 -1.41 -3.16 -6.24
CA LEU A 119 -1.72 -4.53 -6.62
C LEU A 119 -1.42 -5.50 -5.47
N LEU A 120 -2.41 -6.30 -5.07
CA LEU A 120 -2.22 -7.46 -4.20
C LEU A 120 -2.23 -8.74 -5.04
N ILE A 121 -1.16 -9.51 -4.95
CA ILE A 121 -0.93 -10.73 -5.73
C ILE A 121 -0.79 -11.90 -4.75
N GLY A 122 -1.54 -12.97 -4.96
CA GLY A 122 -1.47 -14.17 -4.12
C GLY A 122 -2.67 -15.09 -4.35
N GLN A 123 -2.80 -16.12 -3.51
CA GLN A 123 -4.00 -16.95 -3.52
C GLN A 123 -5.25 -16.14 -3.15
N ARG A 124 -6.39 -16.47 -3.78
CA ARG A 124 -7.64 -15.71 -3.64
C ARG A 124 -8.07 -15.52 -2.19
N ASN A 125 -8.01 -16.57 -1.37
CA ASN A 125 -8.35 -16.52 0.05
C ASN A 125 -7.43 -15.57 0.84
N VAL A 126 -6.13 -15.56 0.53
CA VAL A 126 -5.16 -14.66 1.19
C VAL A 126 -5.38 -13.22 0.76
N VAL A 127 -5.62 -12.97 -0.53
CA VAL A 127 -5.96 -11.64 -1.03
C VAL A 127 -7.24 -11.12 -0.38
N ASN A 128 -8.30 -11.93 -0.34
CA ASN A 128 -9.57 -11.55 0.29
C ASN A 128 -9.37 -11.24 1.78
N ALA A 129 -8.64 -12.07 2.52
CA ALA A 129 -8.36 -11.82 3.93
C ALA A 129 -7.59 -10.52 4.16
N GLN A 130 -6.62 -10.18 3.31
CA GLN A 130 -5.92 -8.88 3.41
C GLN A 130 -6.83 -7.70 3.03
N MET A 131 -7.70 -7.86 2.04
CA MET A 131 -8.69 -6.84 1.68
C MET A 131 -9.68 -6.58 2.83
N GLU A 132 -10.18 -7.63 3.46
CA GLU A 132 -11.04 -7.54 4.65
C GLU A 132 -10.31 -6.91 5.83
N TYR A 133 -9.07 -7.32 6.10
CA TYR A 133 -8.23 -6.74 7.15
C TYR A 133 -8.02 -5.24 6.95
N ILE A 134 -7.64 -4.82 5.73
CA ILE A 134 -7.45 -3.40 5.39
C ILE A 134 -8.77 -2.63 5.50
N TYR A 135 -9.87 -3.19 5.01
CA TYR A 135 -11.19 -2.55 5.07
C TYR A 135 -11.63 -2.34 6.52
N ARG A 136 -11.54 -3.38 7.35
CA ARG A 136 -11.91 -3.33 8.77
C ARG A 136 -10.99 -2.42 9.57
N GLY A 137 -9.69 -2.37 9.23
CA GLY A 137 -8.74 -1.41 9.81
C GLY A 137 -9.08 0.04 9.48
N ASN A 138 -9.61 0.30 8.28
CA ASN A 138 -9.93 1.66 7.83
C ASN A 138 -11.32 2.16 8.25
N TYR A 139 -12.31 1.26 8.31
CA TYR A 139 -13.71 1.61 8.55
C TYR A 139 -14.27 1.08 9.87
N GLY A 140 -13.54 0.20 10.57
CA GLY A 140 -14.03 -0.45 11.78
C GLY A 140 -15.16 -1.44 11.48
N LEU A 141 -16.12 -1.51 12.40
CA LEU A 141 -17.37 -2.26 12.22
C LEU A 141 -18.33 -1.38 11.41
N THR A 142 -18.91 -1.93 10.35
CA THR A 142 -19.62 -1.12 9.33
C THR A 142 -21.13 -1.38 9.28
N SER A 143 -21.61 -2.26 10.15
CA SER A 143 -23.03 -2.58 10.26
C SER A 143 -23.46 -2.69 11.70
N LEU A 144 -24.75 -2.42 11.93
CA LEU A 144 -25.37 -2.58 13.25
C LEU A 144 -25.22 -4.02 13.76
N GLU A 145 -25.35 -5.02 12.87
CA GLU A 145 -25.18 -6.43 13.18
C GLU A 145 -23.77 -6.72 13.73
N GLU A 146 -22.72 -6.25 13.06
CA GLU A 146 -21.35 -6.42 13.51
C GLU A 146 -21.09 -5.77 14.88
N ILE A 147 -21.73 -4.64 15.18
CA ILE A 147 -21.60 -3.97 16.49
C ILE A 147 -22.33 -4.77 17.56
N LEU A 148 -23.54 -5.26 17.30
CA LEU A 148 -24.31 -6.09 18.22
C LEU A 148 -23.59 -7.40 18.57
N GLU A 149 -22.89 -8.01 17.60
CA GLU A 149 -22.09 -9.24 17.83
C GLU A 149 -20.95 -9.05 18.84
N THR A 150 -20.53 -7.80 19.13
CA THR A 150 -19.53 -7.52 20.18
C THR A 150 -20.09 -7.66 21.60
N GLY A 151 -21.42 -7.77 21.74
CA GLY A 151 -22.12 -7.84 23.03
C GLY A 151 -22.54 -6.47 23.59
N ILE A 152 -22.43 -5.39 22.82
CA ILE A 152 -22.96 -4.06 23.16
C ILE A 152 -24.50 -4.06 23.05
N SER A 153 -25.18 -3.26 23.90
CA SER A 153 -26.64 -3.16 23.88
C SER A 153 -27.16 -2.49 22.61
N GLN A 154 -28.39 -2.83 22.20
CA GLN A 154 -29.02 -2.26 21.01
C GLN A 154 -29.02 -0.74 20.99
N ASP A 155 -29.41 -0.10 22.09
CA ASP A 155 -29.46 1.35 22.20
C ASP A 155 -28.09 2.02 21.92
N ILE A 156 -26.99 1.41 22.37
CA ILE A 156 -25.63 1.92 22.14
C ILE A 156 -25.18 1.60 20.71
N ALA A 157 -25.50 0.40 20.21
CA ALA A 157 -25.12 0.00 18.86
C ALA A 157 -25.78 0.89 17.79
N GLU A 158 -27.03 1.32 18.01
CA GLU A 158 -27.73 2.28 17.15
C GLU A 158 -27.15 3.70 17.21
N GLU A 159 -26.57 4.12 18.35
CA GLU A 159 -25.88 5.41 18.49
C GLU A 159 -24.53 5.45 17.76
N MET A 160 -23.87 4.29 17.60
CA MET A 160 -22.56 4.19 16.97
C MET A 160 -22.59 4.16 15.43
N MET A 161 -23.78 4.11 14.81
CA MET A 161 -24.00 4.01 13.36
C MET A 161 -24.54 5.32 12.76
#